data_AF-A0A930HVZ5-F1
#
_entry.id   AF-A0A930HVZ5-F1
#
_cell.length_a   1.000
_cell.length_b   1.000
_cell.length_c   1.000
_cell.angle_alpha   90.00
_cell.angle_beta   90.00
_cell.angle_gamma   90.00
#
_symmetry.space_group_name_H-M   'P 1'
#
loop_
_entity.id
_entity.type
_entity.pdbx_description
1 polymer ?
#
loop_
_entity_poly.entity_id
_entity_poly.type
_entity_poly.pdbx_seq_one_letter_code
_entity_poly.pdbx_strand_id
1 'polypeptide(L)'
;QDADKSYNTPAGEKLTARTDPDYAGFAKYLGEYELKCSGWANGRTVTFTQAARNQYRITGMAPNLTIYATYDAAKDRFEIKTQKLEGSGGAYLCVWDSKVGNLSWGNGYGMYSHRNESYTAGDQYTLVDNGLWGAFTSYSFILWKPGTGEYKSFGDSRFTEPVFTKK
;
A
#
# COMPACT_ATOMS: atom_id res chain seq x y z
N GLN A 1 32.84 9.71 -9.58
CA GLN A 1 32.41 10.99 -10.17
C GLN A 1 31.83 10.65 -11.54
N ASP A 2 30.55 10.31 -11.61
CA ASP A 2 29.88 10.14 -12.89
C ASP A 2 29.48 11.52 -13.38
N ALA A 3 30.24 11.99 -14.36
CA ALA A 3 30.04 13.26 -15.04
C ALA A 3 28.69 13.27 -15.76
N ASP A 4 27.80 14.13 -15.27
CA ASP A 4 27.00 15.08 -16.04
C ASP A 4 26.74 14.69 -17.52
N LYS A 5 25.91 13.67 -17.74
CA LYS A 5 25.34 13.40 -19.07
C LYS A 5 24.33 14.51 -19.37
N SER A 6 24.78 15.56 -20.07
CA SER A 6 23.88 16.55 -20.65
C SER A 6 23.24 15.97 -21.91
N TYR A 7 21.90 15.96 -21.94
CA TYR A 7 21.13 15.59 -23.12
C TYR A 7 20.78 16.87 -23.87
N ASN A 8 21.15 16.95 -25.15
CA ASN A 8 20.87 18.11 -26.00
C ASN A 8 19.91 17.72 -27.14
N THR A 9 19.10 18.66 -27.61
CA THR A 9 18.35 18.50 -28.87
C THR A 9 19.32 18.45 -30.07
N PRO A 10 18.88 18.00 -31.26
CA PRO A 10 19.69 18.07 -32.48
C PRO A 10 20.18 19.49 -32.83
N ALA A 11 19.52 20.53 -32.29
CA ALA A 11 19.88 21.94 -32.45
C ALA A 11 20.84 22.47 -31.34
N GLY A 12 21.28 21.61 -30.42
CA GLY A 12 22.23 21.99 -29.36
C GLY A 12 21.59 22.65 -28.14
N GLU A 13 20.25 22.68 -28.04
CA GLU A 13 19.58 23.20 -26.85
C GLU A 13 19.66 22.18 -25.71
N LYS A 14 20.04 22.65 -24.53
CA LYS A 14 20.13 21.82 -23.32
C LYS A 14 18.71 21.40 -22.93
N LEU A 15 18.44 20.10 -22.90
CA LEU A 15 17.17 19.59 -22.41
C LEU A 15 17.07 19.89 -20.91
N THR A 16 16.05 20.63 -20.52
CA THR A 16 15.73 20.83 -19.12
C THR A 16 15.00 19.60 -18.60
N ALA A 17 15.49 19.05 -17.48
CA ALA A 17 14.78 18.00 -16.79
C ALA A 17 13.41 18.55 -16.35
N ARG A 18 12.34 18.01 -16.94
CA ARG A 18 10.98 18.25 -16.47
C ARG A 18 10.69 17.27 -15.36
N THR A 19 10.32 17.76 -14.19
CA THR A 19 9.76 16.93 -13.11
C THR A 19 8.48 16.29 -13.62
N ASP A 20 8.41 14.96 -13.62
CA ASP A 20 7.18 14.23 -13.91
C ASP A 20 6.18 14.48 -12.76
N PRO A 21 5.04 15.16 -12.99
CA PRO A 21 4.07 15.43 -11.93
C PRO A 21 3.54 14.14 -11.30
N ASP A 22 3.44 13.06 -12.07
CA ASP A 22 3.03 11.74 -11.59
C ASP A 22 4.07 11.19 -10.60
N TYR A 23 5.35 11.47 -10.84
CA TYR A 23 6.42 11.10 -9.93
C TYR A 23 6.40 11.93 -8.63
N ALA A 24 6.03 13.21 -8.68
CA ALA A 24 5.87 14.02 -7.47
C ALA A 24 4.73 13.48 -6.59
N GLY A 25 3.60 13.14 -7.20
CA GLY A 25 2.48 12.50 -6.51
C GLY A 25 2.82 11.10 -6.00
N PHE A 26 3.66 10.34 -6.72
CA PHE A 26 4.17 9.05 -6.25
C PHE A 26 5.11 9.21 -5.05
N ALA A 27 6.10 10.11 -5.17
CA ALA A 27 7.13 10.34 -4.17
C ALA A 27 6.56 10.78 -2.81
N LYS A 28 5.40 11.45 -2.82
CA LYS A 28 4.71 11.87 -1.59
C LYS A 28 4.34 10.70 -0.68
N TYR A 29 4.20 9.47 -1.20
CA TYR A 29 3.86 8.28 -0.42
C TYR A 29 5.07 7.47 0.05
N LEU A 30 6.29 7.82 -0.38
CA LEU A 30 7.51 7.13 0.06
C LEU A 30 7.90 7.54 1.49
N GLY A 31 8.56 6.65 2.21
CA GLY A 31 9.09 6.91 3.55
C GLY A 31 8.43 6.08 4.65
N GLU A 32 8.62 6.51 5.90
CA GLU A 32 8.10 5.81 7.07
C GLU A 32 6.71 6.29 7.47
N TYR A 33 5.92 5.34 7.96
CA TYR A 33 4.61 5.57 8.52
C TYR A 33 4.50 4.83 9.86
N GLU A 34 3.71 5.36 10.76
CA GLU A 34 3.07 4.56 11.80
C GLU A 34 1.80 3.92 11.23
N LEU A 35 1.75 2.60 11.18
CA LEU A 35 0.54 1.83 10.95
C LEU A 35 -0.12 1.50 12.28
N LYS A 36 -1.39 1.87 12.41
CA LYS A 36 -2.26 1.43 13.50
C LYS A 36 -3.44 0.63 12.94
N CYS A 37 -3.75 -0.49 13.58
CA CYS A 37 -4.95 -1.26 13.31
C CYS A 37 -5.85 -1.26 14.53
N SER A 38 -7.15 -1.37 14.31
CA SER A 38 -8.15 -1.50 15.36
C SER A 38 -7.85 -2.76 16.20
N GLY A 39 -7.79 -2.58 17.52
CA GLY A 39 -7.44 -3.63 18.48
C GLY A 39 -5.94 -3.81 18.75
N TRP A 40 -5.04 -3.12 18.05
CA TRP A 40 -3.62 -3.13 18.39
C TRP A 40 -3.34 -2.21 19.58
N ALA A 41 -2.53 -2.69 20.53
CA ALA A 41 -2.10 -1.89 21.68
C ALA A 41 -1.22 -0.71 21.27
N ASN A 42 -0.31 -0.93 20.31
CA ASN A 42 0.65 0.06 19.81
C ASN A 42 0.66 0.07 18.27
N GLY A 43 0.98 1.23 17.69
CA GLY A 43 1.30 1.34 16.27
C GLY A 43 2.63 0.66 15.92
N ARG A 44 2.86 0.43 14.64
CA ARG A 44 4.11 -0.16 14.11
C ARG A 44 4.68 0.71 13.02
N THR A 45 6.00 0.76 12.95
CA THR A 45 6.67 1.39 11.81
C THR A 45 6.50 0.53 10.57
N VAL A 46 5.98 1.12 9.50
CA VAL A 46 5.95 0.53 8.17
C VAL A 46 6.66 1.47 7.20
N THR A 47 7.30 0.92 6.18
CA THR A 47 8.11 1.70 5.24
C THR A 47 7.63 1.45 3.83
N PHE A 48 7.37 2.55 3.11
CA PHE A 48 7.05 2.56 1.70
C PHE A 48 8.32 2.88 0.91
N THR A 49 8.73 1.95 0.05
CA THR A 49 9.88 2.09 -0.84
C THR A 49 9.44 1.90 -2.29
N GLN A 50 10.18 2.48 -3.23
CA GLN A 50 9.88 2.29 -4.65
C GLN A 50 10.26 0.87 -5.09
N ALA A 51 9.30 0.14 -5.66
CA ALA A 51 9.52 -1.17 -6.25
C ALA A 51 9.55 -1.11 -7.78
N ALA A 52 8.72 -0.25 -8.37
CA ALA A 52 8.65 0.04 -9.80
C ALA A 52 8.15 1.48 -10.01
N ARG A 53 7.99 1.92 -11.26
CA ARG A 53 7.57 3.31 -11.60
C ARG A 53 6.32 3.78 -10.83
N ASN A 54 5.29 2.93 -10.74
CA ASN A 54 4.01 3.23 -10.07
C ASN A 54 3.67 2.20 -8.97
N GLN A 55 4.69 1.57 -8.37
CA GLN A 55 4.48 0.53 -7.36
C GLN A 55 5.36 0.77 -6.14
N TYR A 56 4.74 0.68 -4.98
CA TYR A 56 5.39 0.69 -3.67
C TYR A 56 5.58 -0.73 -3.17
N ARG A 57 6.72 -0.99 -2.54
CA ARG A 57 6.94 -2.10 -1.63
C ARG A 57 6.74 -1.59 -0.21
N ILE A 58 5.88 -2.27 0.55
CA ILE A 58 5.56 -1.96 1.95
C ILE A 58 6.09 -3.09 2.83
N THR A 59 6.87 -2.73 3.85
CA THR A 59 7.42 -3.66 4.85
C THR A 59 7.10 -3.16 6.26
N GLY A 60 7.18 -4.06 7.26
CA GLY A 60 7.02 -3.71 8.68
C GLY A 60 5.62 -3.94 9.25
N MET A 61 4.62 -4.29 8.42
CA MET A 61 3.27 -4.61 8.89
C MET A 61 3.25 -5.85 9.79
N ALA A 62 4.02 -6.87 9.41
CA ALA A 62 4.28 -8.07 10.20
C ALA A 62 5.70 -8.59 9.88
N PRO A 63 6.35 -9.34 10.79
CA PRO A 63 7.61 -10.02 10.51
C PRO A 63 7.60 -10.79 9.20
N ASN A 64 8.60 -10.57 8.34
CA ASN A 64 8.75 -11.23 7.04
C ASN A 64 7.62 -10.99 6.02
N LEU A 65 6.67 -10.09 6.32
CA LEU A 65 5.63 -9.70 5.37
C LEU A 65 6.12 -8.54 4.50
N THR A 66 6.16 -8.79 3.19
CA THR A 66 6.24 -7.74 2.15
C THR A 66 4.91 -7.72 1.40
N ILE A 67 4.33 -6.53 1.24
CA ILE A 67 3.17 -6.33 0.37
C ILE A 67 3.45 -5.20 -0.63
N TYR A 68 2.66 -5.15 -1.69
CA TYR A 68 2.77 -4.13 -2.72
C TYR A 68 1.51 -3.29 -2.81
N ALA A 69 1.69 -2.00 -3.09
CA ALA A 69 0.64 -1.05 -3.42
C ALA A 69 0.93 -0.40 -4.78
N THR A 70 -0.11 -0.05 -5.53
CA THR A 70 0.01 0.69 -6.80
C THR A 70 -0.42 2.13 -6.64
N TYR A 71 0.23 3.05 -7.34
CA TYR A 71 -0.18 4.46 -7.39
C TYR A 71 -1.15 4.72 -8.54
N ASP A 72 -2.31 5.32 -8.23
CA ASP A 72 -3.29 5.84 -9.19
C ASP A 72 -3.06 7.35 -9.31
N ALA A 73 -2.34 7.77 -10.36
CA ALA A 73 -2.00 9.18 -10.61
C ALA A 73 -3.26 10.04 -10.87
N ALA A 74 -4.29 9.47 -11.50
CA ALA A 74 -5.51 10.20 -11.85
C ALA A 74 -6.32 10.60 -10.62
N LYS A 75 -6.20 9.84 -9.52
CA LYS A 75 -6.88 10.11 -8.24
C LYS A 75 -5.92 10.42 -7.10
N ASP A 76 -4.64 10.56 -7.43
CA ASP A 76 -3.55 10.88 -6.53
C ASP A 76 -3.55 10.08 -5.21
N ARG A 77 -3.63 8.74 -5.33
CA ARG A 77 -3.80 7.80 -4.21
C ARG A 77 -3.02 6.50 -4.40
N PHE A 78 -2.65 5.81 -3.33
CA PHE A 78 -2.17 4.43 -3.43
C PHE A 78 -3.31 3.44 -3.20
N GLU A 79 -3.17 2.23 -3.74
CA GLU A 79 -4.14 1.14 -3.59
C GLU A 79 -3.42 -0.16 -3.25
N ILE A 80 -3.88 -0.83 -2.19
CA ILE A 80 -3.43 -2.18 -1.81
C ILE A 80 -4.52 -3.14 -2.24
N LYS A 81 -4.15 -4.08 -3.11
CA LYS A 81 -5.04 -5.14 -3.60
C LYS A 81 -4.71 -6.48 -2.96
N THR A 82 -5.66 -7.39 -3.07
CA THR A 82 -5.43 -8.80 -2.84
C THR A 82 -4.19 -9.25 -3.62
N GLN A 83 -3.35 -10.03 -2.97
CA GLN A 83 -2.10 -10.48 -3.57
C GLN A 83 -1.61 -11.76 -2.92
N LYS A 84 -0.97 -12.61 -3.72
CA LYS A 84 -0.30 -13.79 -3.22
C LYS A 84 0.95 -13.37 -2.45
N LEU A 85 1.17 -13.99 -1.29
CA LEU A 85 2.32 -13.69 -0.45
C LEU A 85 3.51 -14.57 -0.85
N GLU A 86 4.65 -13.95 -1.12
CA GLU A 86 5.90 -14.64 -1.38
C GLU A 86 6.36 -15.43 -0.15
N GLY A 87 7.01 -16.59 -0.37
CA GLY A 87 7.54 -17.43 0.71
C GLY A 87 6.50 -18.07 1.64
N SER A 88 5.20 -17.91 1.40
CA SER A 88 4.12 -18.38 2.30
C SER A 88 3.58 -19.78 2.00
N GLY A 89 4.06 -20.40 0.92
CA GLY A 89 3.49 -21.66 0.42
C GLY A 89 2.02 -21.55 -0.02
N GLY A 90 1.61 -20.38 -0.51
CA GLY A 90 0.28 -20.18 -1.12
C GLY A 90 -0.73 -19.39 -0.29
N ALA A 91 -0.29 -18.62 0.72
CA ALA A 91 -1.14 -17.66 1.40
C ALA A 91 -1.31 -16.37 0.60
N TYR A 92 -2.34 -15.61 0.96
CA TYR A 92 -2.74 -14.35 0.33
C TYR A 92 -2.91 -13.27 1.39
N LEU A 93 -2.64 -12.02 1.01
CA LEU A 93 -3.30 -10.87 1.61
C LEU A 93 -4.71 -10.80 1.01
N CYS A 94 -5.72 -11.01 1.83
CA CYS A 94 -7.13 -10.98 1.44
C CYS A 94 -7.78 -9.69 1.90
N VAL A 95 -8.73 -9.17 1.12
CA VAL A 95 -9.70 -8.21 1.67
C VAL A 95 -10.59 -8.92 2.68
N TRP A 96 -10.98 -8.22 3.73
CA TRP A 96 -11.78 -8.75 4.82
C TRP A 96 -12.84 -7.73 5.23
N ASP A 97 -14.10 -8.16 5.18
CA ASP A 97 -15.19 -7.48 5.87
C ASP A 97 -15.14 -7.90 7.33
N SER A 98 -14.42 -7.13 8.14
CA SER A 98 -14.23 -7.40 9.57
C SER A 98 -15.51 -7.24 10.40
N LYS A 99 -16.60 -6.71 9.82
CA LYS A 99 -17.88 -6.53 10.52
C LYS A 99 -18.75 -7.78 10.45
N VAL A 100 -18.71 -8.51 9.34
CA VAL A 100 -19.50 -9.75 9.16
C VAL A 100 -18.65 -11.02 8.99
N GLY A 101 -17.33 -10.89 8.86
CA GLY A 101 -16.38 -12.01 8.85
C GLY A 101 -16.08 -12.60 7.47
N ASN A 102 -16.65 -12.07 6.38
CA ASN A 102 -16.38 -12.55 5.03
C ASN A 102 -15.01 -12.05 4.54
N LEU A 103 -14.29 -12.88 3.79
CA LEU A 103 -12.99 -12.52 3.19
C LEU A 103 -12.90 -12.98 1.74
N SER A 104 -12.02 -12.36 0.97
CA SER A 104 -11.78 -12.75 -0.43
C SER A 104 -10.33 -12.49 -0.86
N TRP A 105 -9.81 -13.39 -1.69
CA TRP A 105 -8.53 -13.25 -2.40
C TRP A 105 -8.72 -13.10 -3.91
N GLY A 106 -9.94 -12.80 -4.36
CA GLY A 106 -10.23 -12.59 -5.78
C GLY A 106 -9.47 -11.41 -6.37
N ASN A 107 -9.18 -11.47 -7.67
CA ASN A 107 -8.36 -10.49 -8.36
C ASN A 107 -9.05 -9.11 -8.39
N GLY A 108 -8.27 -8.05 -8.21
CA GLY A 108 -8.75 -6.66 -8.31
C GLY A 108 -9.36 -6.10 -7.02
N TYR A 109 -9.79 -6.93 -6.08
CA TYR A 109 -10.34 -6.45 -4.80
C TYR A 109 -9.26 -5.78 -3.97
N GLY A 110 -9.61 -4.72 -3.25
CA GLY A 110 -8.63 -3.94 -2.50
C GLY A 110 -9.22 -2.73 -1.84
N MET A 111 -8.33 -1.93 -1.27
CA MET A 111 -8.67 -0.66 -0.65
C MET A 111 -7.65 0.41 -1.06
N TYR A 112 -8.13 1.63 -1.30
CA TYR A 112 -7.30 2.78 -1.65
C TYR A 112 -7.15 3.75 -0.49
N SER A 113 -6.04 4.50 -0.49
CA SER A 113 -5.77 5.53 0.50
C SER A 113 -6.73 6.70 0.37
N HIS A 114 -7.33 7.10 1.49
CA HIS A 114 -8.10 8.33 1.62
C HIS A 114 -7.48 9.19 2.72
N ARG A 115 -7.13 10.44 2.40
CA ARG A 115 -6.50 11.35 3.35
C ARG A 115 -7.53 11.76 4.40
N ASN A 116 -7.16 11.67 5.67
CA ASN A 116 -7.97 12.20 6.76
C ASN A 116 -7.75 13.72 6.87
N GLU A 117 -8.65 14.52 6.29
CA GLU A 117 -8.56 15.99 6.30
C GLU A 117 -8.71 16.61 7.69
N SER A 118 -9.26 15.87 8.65
CA SER A 118 -9.39 16.34 10.04
C SER A 118 -8.13 16.13 10.87
N TYR A 119 -7.14 15.38 10.36
CA TYR A 119 -5.86 15.19 11.04
C TYR A 119 -4.86 16.27 10.62
N THR A 120 -4.45 17.12 11.56
CA THR A 120 -3.66 18.34 11.26
C THR A 120 -2.18 18.22 11.62
N ALA A 121 -1.76 17.18 12.33
CA ALA A 121 -0.38 16.99 12.79
C ALA A 121 0.56 16.38 11.72
N GLY A 122 0.05 16.12 10.51
CA GLY A 122 0.79 15.51 9.42
C GLY A 122 -0.16 14.89 8.41
N ASP A 123 0.34 13.92 7.64
CA ASP A 123 -0.48 13.18 6.70
C ASP A 123 -0.96 11.86 7.30
N GLN A 124 -2.27 11.70 7.42
CA GLN A 124 -2.90 10.45 7.84
C GLN A 124 -3.81 9.92 6.74
N TYR A 125 -3.77 8.61 6.51
CA TYR A 125 -4.56 7.92 5.50
C TYR A 125 -5.31 6.76 6.11
N THR A 126 -6.63 6.73 5.92
CA THR A 126 -7.45 5.54 6.08
C THR A 126 -7.52 4.80 4.75
N LEU A 127 -7.90 3.52 4.79
CA LEU A 127 -8.16 2.75 3.58
C LEU A 127 -9.66 2.62 3.35
N VAL A 128 -10.07 2.84 2.10
CA VAL A 128 -11.47 2.80 1.66
C VAL A 128 -11.64 1.71 0.61
N ASP A 129 -12.69 0.91 0.74
CA ASP A 129 -13.07 -0.13 -0.21
C ASP A 129 -13.09 0.40 -1.65
N ASN A 130 -12.52 -0.37 -2.58
CA ASN A 130 -12.48 0.03 -3.98
C ASN A 130 -13.78 -0.29 -4.76
N GLY A 131 -14.79 -0.88 -4.10
CA GLY A 131 -16.09 -1.18 -4.66
C GLY A 131 -16.14 -2.41 -5.57
N LEU A 132 -15.00 -3.04 -5.87
CA LEU A 132 -14.94 -4.15 -6.84
C LEU A 132 -15.43 -5.48 -6.27
N TRP A 133 -15.42 -5.65 -4.95
CA TRP A 133 -15.92 -6.87 -4.33
C TRP A 133 -17.46 -6.97 -4.40
N GLY A 134 -18.15 -5.83 -4.34
CA GLY A 134 -19.58 -5.66 -4.62
C GLY A 134 -20.52 -6.25 -3.55
N ALA A 135 -20.37 -7.54 -3.23
CA ALA A 135 -21.24 -8.24 -2.28
C ALA A 135 -20.94 -7.90 -0.80
N PHE A 136 -19.73 -7.45 -0.51
CA PHE A 136 -19.25 -7.10 0.82
C PHE A 136 -18.34 -5.88 0.74
N THR A 137 -18.15 -5.19 1.86
CA THR A 137 -17.31 -4.01 1.94
C THR A 137 -15.98 -4.37 2.59
N SER A 138 -14.87 -4.07 1.91
CA SER A 138 -13.53 -4.25 2.48
C SER A 138 -13.26 -3.15 3.51
N TYR A 139 -13.14 -3.53 4.78
CA TYR A 139 -12.70 -2.62 5.85
C TYR A 139 -11.28 -2.92 6.31
N SER A 140 -10.76 -4.09 5.96
CA SER A 140 -9.61 -4.69 6.64
C SER A 140 -8.88 -5.63 5.70
N PHE A 141 -7.67 -6.03 6.09
CA PHE A 141 -6.97 -7.14 5.45
C PHE A 141 -6.78 -8.31 6.42
N ILE A 142 -6.73 -9.51 5.88
CA ILE A 142 -6.37 -10.73 6.61
C ILE A 142 -5.41 -11.58 5.78
N LEU A 143 -4.41 -12.18 6.43
CA LEU A 143 -3.56 -13.19 5.82
C LEU A 143 -4.27 -14.53 5.87
N TRP A 144 -4.51 -15.14 4.71
CA TRP A 144 -5.28 -16.37 4.60
C TRP A 144 -4.64 -17.34 3.62
N LYS A 145 -4.63 -18.62 3.97
CA LYS A 145 -4.19 -19.71 3.11
C LYS A 145 -5.40 -20.57 2.73
N PRO A 146 -5.82 -20.57 1.44
CA PRO A 146 -6.93 -21.39 0.98
C PRO A 146 -6.76 -22.87 1.39
N GLY A 147 -7.82 -23.46 1.92
CA GLY A 147 -7.82 -24.85 2.43
C GLY A 147 -7.12 -25.06 3.77
N THR A 148 -6.45 -24.06 4.34
CA THR A 148 -5.78 -24.16 5.67
C THR A 148 -6.37 -23.19 6.69
N GLY A 149 -6.74 -21.97 6.27
CA GLY A 149 -7.30 -20.96 7.17
C GLY A 149 -6.38 -19.75 7.35
N GLU A 150 -6.51 -19.09 8.50
CA GLU A 150 -5.74 -17.89 8.84
C GLU A 150 -4.24 -18.17 8.88
N TYR A 151 -3.46 -17.36 8.16
CA TYR A 151 -2.01 -17.55 8.02
C TYR A 151 -1.24 -16.70 9.05
N LYS A 152 -0.74 -17.35 10.10
CA LYS A 152 -0.07 -16.69 11.26
C LYS A 152 1.45 -16.82 11.29
N SER A 153 2.07 -17.43 10.29
CA SER A 153 3.52 -17.68 10.29
C SER A 153 4.36 -16.39 10.21
N PHE A 154 3.75 -15.27 9.83
CA PHE A 154 4.36 -13.94 9.88
C PHE A 154 4.09 -13.20 11.20
N GLY A 155 3.44 -13.83 12.18
CA GLY A 155 2.94 -13.17 13.39
C GLY A 155 1.49 -12.73 13.21
N ASP A 156 1.21 -11.44 13.35
CA ASP A 156 -0.13 -10.91 13.16
C ASP A 156 -0.63 -11.12 11.74
N SER A 157 -1.86 -11.61 11.67
CA SER A 157 -2.54 -12.00 10.44
C SER A 157 -3.74 -11.11 10.13
N ARG A 158 -4.19 -10.26 11.06
CA ARG A 158 -5.37 -9.39 10.90
C ARG A 158 -4.95 -7.93 10.99
N PHE A 159 -5.27 -7.18 9.95
CA PHE A 159 -5.02 -5.73 9.86
C PHE A 159 -6.38 -5.04 9.77
N THR A 160 -7.03 -4.92 10.92
CA THR A 160 -8.38 -4.37 11.02
C THR A 160 -8.35 -2.85 10.89
N GLU A 161 -9.11 -2.29 9.94
CA GLU A 161 -9.27 -0.84 9.74
C GLU A 161 -7.93 -0.08 9.78
N PRO A 162 -6.97 -0.42 8.89
CA PRO A 162 -5.62 0.11 8.95
C PRO A 162 -5.60 1.62 8.69
N VAL A 163 -4.84 2.33 9.53
CA VAL A 163 -4.58 3.76 9.43
C VAL A 163 -3.08 3.98 9.34
N PHE A 164 -2.63 4.71 8.32
CA PHE A 164 -1.23 5.05 8.08
C PHE A 164 -1.01 6.53 8.38
N THR A 165 -0.18 6.84 9.38
CA THR A 165 0.23 8.21 9.70
C THR A 165 1.68 8.40 9.29
N LYS A 166 1.95 9.34 8.38
CA LYS A 166 3.31 9.61 7.89
C LYS A 166 4.16 10.24 9.00
N LYS A 167 5.41 9.79 9.12
CA LYS A 167 6.38 10.33 10.07
C LYS A 167 7.18 11.50 9.48
#